data_AF-A0A9E5YGU9-F1
#
_entry.id   AF-A0A9E5YGU9-F1
#
_cell.length_a   1.000
_cell.length_b   1.000
_cell.length_c   1.000
_cell.angle_alpha   90.00
_cell.angle_beta   90.00
_cell.angle_gamma   90.00
#
_symmetry.space_group_name_H-M   'P 1'
#
loop_
_entity.id
_entity.type
_entity.pdbx_description
1 polymer ?
#
loop_
_entity_poly.entity_id
_entity_poly.type
_entity_poly.pdbx_seq_one_letter_code
_entity_poly.pdbx_strand_id
1 'polypeptide(L)'
;MKAFISWSGGKEASLSCYKAMQDRNIEVACLLNMTSEDGRLSRSHGVDSRLLKKQAEAMEIPILQRKAAWQTYEEEFKKAVSLLKRDGVEAGVFGDIDFQEHRDWVERVCGEVGIRPILPLWQRKREELITEFIKTGFKAIVVATQASYLGKEWLGREIDEKFVKDLKSVEGVDLCGEKGEYHSFVYDGPIFKKRVGFEIGKKVLKDERWLLEAASLKKKKIVSLAPSNTEIVFALGEGDKLVGVTECCDYPKEAKRIEKIGGFATPDIDKIASVSPNLVLATDFNFHLKVIPQLKDKAIPVYAIETKTILDAPQAISFVGELIGCREKASRLAGEIQKRVEEIQKKINLLDRKPRVCYVCSHNPLCVALKSCTVNKLIDAAGGSNIMQYIDMDNIDDLLEAIIEKNPEVIITTKGHKETVNLLSYVKNHPRFRETDAYSNNRVYQIRADLVCRPGPRAVEGLKALAKFIHPEIFGDI
;
A
#
# COMPACT_ATOMS: atom_id res chain seq x y z
N MET A 1 6.26 -18.43 34.76
CA MET A 1 5.14 -17.48 34.84
C MET A 1 5.11 -16.68 33.55
N LYS A 2 4.00 -16.69 32.82
CA LYS A 2 3.88 -15.89 31.58
C LYS A 2 3.57 -14.45 31.91
N ALA A 3 4.30 -13.51 31.29
CA ALA A 3 4.14 -12.09 31.53
C ALA A 3 3.98 -11.31 30.23
N PHE A 4 3.16 -10.25 30.26
CA PHE A 4 3.21 -9.21 29.24
C PHE A 4 4.16 -8.09 29.68
N ILE A 5 4.71 -7.35 28.71
CA ILE A 5 5.47 -6.13 28.97
C ILE A 5 4.60 -4.92 28.63
N SER A 6 4.43 -3.99 29.57
CA SER A 6 3.86 -2.68 29.27
C SER A 6 4.81 -1.89 28.37
N TRP A 7 4.46 -1.74 27.10
CA TRP A 7 5.38 -1.34 26.05
C TRP A 7 5.10 0.07 25.53
N SER A 8 6.01 1.00 25.83
CA SER A 8 6.03 2.35 25.27
C SER A 8 7.02 2.52 24.10
N GLY A 9 7.92 1.55 23.92
CA GLY A 9 9.04 1.61 22.97
C GLY A 9 10.24 2.46 23.41
N GLY A 10 10.22 2.95 24.66
CA GLY A 10 11.29 3.76 25.25
C GLY A 10 12.33 2.96 26.05
N LYS A 11 13.28 3.69 26.65
CA LYS A 11 14.42 3.12 27.40
C LYS A 11 13.96 2.25 28.56
N GLU A 12 13.05 2.77 29.37
CA GLU A 12 12.60 2.15 30.62
C GLU A 12 11.85 0.85 30.32
N ALA A 13 10.92 0.87 29.36
CA ALA A 13 10.23 -0.33 28.90
C ALA A 13 11.20 -1.38 28.32
N SER A 14 12.21 -0.95 27.57
CA SER A 14 13.22 -1.85 26.99
C SER A 14 14.13 -2.47 28.05
N LEU A 15 14.55 -1.69 29.05
CA LEU A 15 15.38 -2.17 30.15
C LEU A 15 14.59 -3.10 31.08
N SER A 16 13.33 -2.79 31.38
CA SER A 16 12.43 -3.70 32.11
C SER A 16 12.20 -5.01 31.36
N CYS A 17 11.99 -4.95 30.04
CA CYS A 17 11.86 -6.15 29.21
C CYS A 17 13.13 -7.00 29.24
N TYR A 18 14.30 -6.37 29.11
CA TYR A 18 15.59 -7.06 29.20
C TYR A 18 15.76 -7.78 30.54
N LYS A 19 15.45 -7.11 31.65
CA LYS A 19 15.50 -7.74 32.98
C LYS A 19 14.52 -8.89 33.13
N ALA A 20 13.31 -8.74 32.62
CA ALA A 20 12.32 -9.81 32.61
C ALA A 20 12.81 -11.03 31.80
N MET A 21 13.48 -10.81 30.67
CA MET A 21 14.06 -11.91 29.86
C MET A 21 15.29 -12.57 30.51
N GLN A 22 15.95 -11.91 31.46
CA GLN A 22 17.05 -12.50 32.23
C GLN A 22 16.57 -13.38 33.39
N ASP A 23 15.35 -13.15 33.88
CA ASP A 23 14.75 -13.98 34.93
C ASP A 23 14.20 -15.28 34.34
N ARG A 24 14.81 -16.41 34.71
CA ARG A 24 14.41 -17.76 34.23
C ARG A 24 12.99 -18.16 34.62
N ASN A 25 12.37 -17.45 35.57
CA ASN A 25 10.99 -17.72 36.01
C ASN A 25 9.95 -16.95 35.19
N ILE A 26 10.37 -16.02 34.33
CA ILE A 26 9.50 -15.16 33.53
C ILE A 26 9.61 -15.55 32.06
N GLU A 27 8.47 -15.87 31.46
CA GLU A 27 8.33 -16.03 30.01
C GLU A 27 7.66 -14.76 29.46
N VAL A 28 8.36 -14.02 28.61
CA VAL A 28 7.79 -12.83 27.95
C VAL A 28 6.88 -13.26 26.81
N ALA A 29 5.57 -13.22 27.06
CA ALA A 29 4.56 -13.72 26.13
C ALA A 29 4.18 -12.70 25.05
N CYS A 30 4.08 -11.41 25.41
CA CYS A 30 3.75 -10.35 24.47
C CYS A 30 4.12 -8.95 25.00
N LEU A 31 4.11 -7.98 24.09
CA LEU A 31 4.16 -6.55 24.36
C LEU A 31 2.72 -6.00 24.36
N LEU A 32 2.33 -5.23 25.37
CA LEU A 32 1.02 -4.55 25.41
C LEU A 32 1.22 -3.04 25.21
N ASN A 33 0.56 -2.47 24.22
CA ASN A 33 0.66 -1.04 23.91
C ASN A 33 -0.71 -0.39 23.70
N MET A 34 -0.90 0.79 24.29
CA MET A 34 -2.07 1.63 24.07
C MET A 34 -1.77 2.71 23.04
N THR A 35 -2.69 2.85 22.09
CA THR A 35 -2.64 3.80 20.98
C THR A 35 -3.75 4.83 21.07
N SER A 36 -3.59 5.95 20.38
CA SER A 36 -4.61 6.98 20.21
C SER A 36 -5.89 6.43 19.59
N GLU A 37 -6.99 7.19 19.62
CA GLU A 37 -8.29 6.77 19.11
C GLU A 37 -8.24 6.46 17.61
N ASP A 38 -7.39 7.17 16.87
CA ASP A 38 -7.11 6.91 15.45
C ASP A 38 -6.17 5.71 15.22
N GLY A 39 -5.58 5.15 16.28
CA GLY A 39 -4.63 4.04 16.27
C GLY A 39 -3.25 4.39 15.71
N ARG A 40 -2.96 5.68 15.47
CA ARG A 40 -1.73 6.09 14.76
C ARG A 40 -0.54 6.26 15.69
N LEU A 41 -0.74 6.77 16.90
CA LEU A 41 0.34 7.11 17.82
C LEU A 41 0.20 6.32 19.11
N SER A 42 1.31 5.96 19.73
CA SER A 42 1.32 5.44 21.09
C SER A 42 0.89 6.54 22.06
N ARG A 43 0.04 6.20 23.03
CA ARG A 43 -0.46 7.17 23.99
C ARG A 43 0.57 7.70 24.97
N SER A 44 1.54 6.88 25.35
CA SER A 44 2.58 7.28 26.29
C SER A 44 3.59 8.23 25.66
N HIS A 45 4.16 7.89 24.50
CA HIS A 45 5.31 8.60 23.95
C HIS A 45 5.07 9.33 22.61
N GLY A 46 3.85 9.25 22.05
CA GLY A 46 3.53 9.90 20.77
C GLY A 46 4.26 9.31 19.55
N VAL A 47 4.88 8.14 19.71
CA VAL A 47 5.60 7.42 18.64
C VAL A 47 4.60 6.72 17.72
N ASP A 48 4.88 6.68 16.42
CA ASP A 48 4.06 5.97 15.43
C ASP A 48 3.85 4.50 15.83
N SER A 49 2.59 4.05 15.88
CA SER A 49 2.22 2.71 16.30
C SER A 49 2.86 1.62 15.42
N ARG A 50 3.18 1.94 14.16
CA ARG A 50 3.87 1.05 13.22
C ARG A 50 5.36 0.89 13.56
N LEU A 51 6.00 1.88 14.17
CA LEU A 51 7.37 1.73 14.68
C LEU A 51 7.40 0.77 15.87
N LEU A 52 6.41 0.81 16.75
CA LEU A 52 6.31 -0.15 17.86
C LEU A 52 6.06 -1.58 17.36
N LYS A 53 5.27 -1.76 16.29
CA LYS A 53 5.15 -3.06 15.63
C LYS A 53 6.48 -3.56 15.08
N LYS A 54 7.30 -2.67 14.50
CA LYS A 54 8.65 -3.06 14.05
C LYS A 54 9.60 -3.39 15.18
N GLN A 55 9.50 -2.73 16.33
CA GLN A 55 10.25 -3.15 17.53
C GLN A 55 9.86 -4.58 17.90
N ALA A 56 8.55 -4.86 17.97
CA ALA A 56 8.03 -6.19 18.27
C ALA A 56 8.54 -7.26 17.27
N GLU A 57 8.46 -6.98 15.97
CA GLU A 57 9.01 -7.83 14.90
C GLU A 57 10.53 -8.02 15.00
N ALA A 58 11.26 -6.97 15.38
CA ALA A 58 12.70 -7.03 15.54
C ALA A 58 13.13 -7.80 16.81
N MET A 59 12.28 -7.82 17.83
CA MET A 59 12.48 -8.58 19.06
C MET A 59 11.95 -10.02 18.95
N GLU A 60 11.17 -10.33 17.91
CA GLU A 60 10.41 -11.57 17.75
C GLU A 60 9.42 -11.83 18.89
N ILE A 61 8.84 -10.76 19.42
CA ILE A 61 7.83 -10.81 20.49
C ILE A 61 6.49 -10.32 19.92
N PRO A 62 5.37 -11.03 20.09
CA PRO A 62 4.06 -10.55 19.68
C PRO A 62 3.70 -9.22 20.34
N ILE A 63 2.98 -8.33 19.64
CA ILE A 63 2.48 -7.08 20.21
C ILE A 63 0.95 -6.99 20.12
N LEU A 64 0.32 -6.69 21.25
CA LEU A 64 -1.09 -6.38 21.37
C LEU A 64 -1.27 -4.86 21.44
N GLN A 65 -1.84 -4.29 20.38
CA GLN A 65 -2.23 -2.87 20.36
C GLN A 65 -3.74 -2.72 20.59
N ARG A 66 -4.11 -1.78 21.46
CA ARG A 66 -5.50 -1.37 21.70
C ARG A 66 -5.61 0.15 21.62
N LYS A 67 -6.79 0.62 21.21
CA LYS A 67 -7.09 2.05 21.08
C LYS A 67 -7.70 2.51 22.38
N ALA A 68 -7.27 3.65 22.89
CA ALA A 68 -7.81 4.23 24.11
C ALA A 68 -7.78 5.76 24.07
N ALA A 69 -8.87 6.37 24.54
CA ALA A 69 -8.88 7.76 24.97
C ALA A 69 -8.39 7.85 26.42
N TRP A 70 -7.97 9.02 26.89
CA TRP A 70 -7.56 9.18 28.30
C TRP A 70 -8.67 8.81 29.28
N GLN A 71 -9.91 9.15 28.92
CA GLN A 71 -11.10 8.86 29.72
C GLN A 71 -11.44 7.36 29.75
N THR A 72 -11.02 6.59 28.74
CA THR A 72 -11.31 5.15 28.61
C THR A 72 -10.08 4.27 28.81
N TYR A 73 -8.93 4.85 29.16
CA TYR A 73 -7.64 4.16 29.19
C TYR A 73 -7.64 2.97 30.12
N GLU A 74 -8.12 3.14 31.35
CA GLU A 74 -8.16 2.08 32.34
C GLU A 74 -9.08 0.93 31.92
N GLU A 75 -10.26 1.23 31.38
CA GLU A 75 -11.21 0.22 30.91
C GLU A 75 -10.64 -0.61 29.76
N GLU A 76 -10.06 0.06 28.75
CA GLU A 76 -9.44 -0.60 27.60
C GLU A 76 -8.19 -1.40 28.00
N PHE A 77 -7.43 -0.92 29.00
CA PHE A 77 -6.33 -1.65 29.59
C PHE A 77 -6.80 -2.93 30.28
N LYS A 78 -7.83 -2.86 31.13
CA LYS A 78 -8.41 -4.04 31.78
C LYS A 78 -8.94 -5.05 30.78
N LYS A 79 -9.58 -4.61 29.69
CA LYS A 79 -10.04 -5.48 28.59
C LYS A 79 -8.87 -6.20 27.91
N ALA A 80 -7.80 -5.45 27.59
CA ALA A 80 -6.61 -6.00 26.95
C ALA A 80 -5.92 -7.04 27.82
N VAL A 81 -5.73 -6.72 29.10
CA VAL A 81 -5.07 -7.61 30.06
C VAL A 81 -5.93 -8.84 30.36
N SER A 82 -7.26 -8.68 30.44
CA SER A 82 -8.18 -9.80 30.63
C SER A 82 -8.17 -10.77 29.44
N LEU A 83 -7.94 -10.27 28.21
CA LEU A 83 -7.72 -11.12 27.04
C LEU A 83 -6.42 -11.91 27.17
N LEU A 84 -5.31 -11.24 27.51
CA LEU A 84 -4.01 -11.89 27.72
C LEU A 84 -4.05 -12.93 28.84
N LYS A 85 -4.83 -12.68 29.90
CA LYS A 85 -5.03 -13.64 31.00
C LYS A 85 -5.72 -14.92 30.53
N ARG A 86 -6.68 -14.83 29.59
CA ARG A 86 -7.30 -16.02 28.98
C ARG A 86 -6.29 -16.85 28.18
N ASP A 87 -5.26 -16.20 27.64
CA ASP A 87 -4.13 -16.84 26.95
C ASP A 87 -3.03 -17.33 27.92
N GLY A 88 -3.30 -17.32 29.23
CA GLY A 88 -2.43 -17.84 30.28
C GLY A 88 -1.39 -16.86 30.81
N VAL A 89 -1.52 -15.56 30.52
CA VAL A 89 -0.66 -14.53 31.15
C VAL A 89 -1.05 -14.34 32.62
N GLU A 90 -0.04 -14.35 33.49
CA GLU A 90 -0.19 -14.30 34.96
C GLU A 90 0.42 -13.03 35.56
N ALA A 91 1.31 -12.35 34.82
CA ALA A 91 2.02 -11.16 35.28
C ALA A 91 2.09 -10.04 34.22
N GLY A 92 2.32 -8.82 34.69
CA GLY A 92 2.62 -7.65 33.87
C GLY A 92 3.91 -7.00 34.34
N VAL A 93 4.84 -6.72 33.41
CA VAL A 93 6.10 -6.04 33.70
C VAL A 93 6.00 -4.57 33.30
N PHE A 94 6.37 -3.68 34.21
CA PHE A 94 6.23 -2.23 34.04
C PHE A 94 7.59 -1.51 34.17
N GLY A 95 7.67 -0.34 33.55
CA GLY A 95 8.90 0.46 33.39
C GLY A 95 9.16 1.46 34.52
N ASP A 96 8.27 1.56 35.51
CA ASP A 96 8.28 2.65 36.48
C ASP A 96 9.47 2.63 37.41
N ILE A 97 10.00 3.82 37.71
CA ILE A 97 11.15 4.00 38.59
C ILE A 97 10.67 4.34 40.00
N ASP A 98 9.94 5.43 40.21
CA ASP A 98 9.45 5.80 41.54
C ASP A 98 8.22 6.71 41.56
N PHE A 99 7.45 6.73 40.48
CA PHE A 99 6.20 7.48 40.44
C PHE A 99 5.08 6.72 41.17
N GLN A 100 4.90 7.02 42.46
CA GLN A 100 4.01 6.29 43.36
C GLN A 100 2.56 6.22 42.87
N GLU A 101 2.02 7.31 42.34
CA GLU A 101 0.64 7.37 41.83
C GLU A 101 0.39 6.34 40.72
N HIS A 102 1.35 6.17 39.80
CA HIS A 102 1.21 5.18 38.74
C HIS A 102 1.43 3.76 39.25
N ARG A 103 2.31 3.55 40.24
CA ARG A 103 2.43 2.25 40.90
C ARG A 103 1.12 1.82 41.58
N ASP A 104 0.50 2.71 42.35
CA ASP A 104 -0.77 2.44 43.01
C ASP A 104 -1.86 2.10 41.99
N TRP A 105 -1.87 2.81 40.85
CA TRP A 105 -2.74 2.52 39.73
C TRP A 105 -2.46 1.14 39.12
N VAL A 106 -1.20 0.80 38.84
CA VAL A 106 -0.78 -0.49 38.28
C VAL A 106 -1.19 -1.64 39.21
N GLU A 107 -0.87 -1.53 40.51
CA GLU A 107 -1.18 -2.57 41.49
C GLU A 107 -2.68 -2.81 41.63
N ARG A 108 -3.47 -1.73 41.68
CA ARG A 108 -4.94 -1.82 41.72
C ARG A 108 -5.50 -2.46 40.45
N VAL A 109 -5.15 -1.93 39.28
CA VAL A 109 -5.71 -2.40 38.00
C VAL A 109 -5.30 -3.84 37.70
N CYS A 110 -4.04 -4.21 37.97
CA CYS A 110 -3.59 -5.59 37.86
C CYS A 110 -4.29 -6.51 38.87
N GLY A 111 -4.45 -6.07 40.12
CA GLY A 111 -5.16 -6.81 41.16
C GLY A 111 -6.62 -7.12 40.78
N GLU A 112 -7.35 -6.13 40.25
CA GLU A 112 -8.74 -6.28 39.83
C GLU A 112 -8.94 -7.30 38.70
N VAL A 113 -7.96 -7.45 37.80
CA VAL A 113 -7.98 -8.48 36.73
C VAL A 113 -7.23 -9.75 37.11
N GLY A 114 -6.67 -9.82 38.32
CA GLY A 114 -5.91 -10.92 38.87
C GLY A 114 -4.63 -11.22 38.08
N ILE A 115 -3.83 -10.19 37.84
CA ILE A 115 -2.48 -10.23 37.26
C ILE A 115 -1.49 -9.74 38.32
N ARG A 116 -0.30 -10.33 38.36
CA ARG A 116 0.77 -9.88 39.25
C ARG A 116 1.60 -8.75 38.60
N PRO A 117 1.66 -7.54 39.17
CA PRO A 117 2.55 -6.50 38.67
C PRO A 117 4.01 -6.78 39.08
N ILE A 118 4.94 -6.50 38.17
CA ILE A 118 6.40 -6.62 38.37
C ILE A 118 7.03 -5.30 37.93
N LEU A 119 7.80 -4.66 38.81
CA LEU A 119 8.45 -3.37 38.56
C LEU A 119 9.97 -3.50 38.74
N PRO A 120 10.72 -3.99 37.73
CA PRO A 120 12.15 -4.30 37.86
C PRO A 120 13.06 -3.09 38.12
N LEU A 121 12.57 -1.88 37.86
CA LEU A 121 13.33 -0.64 37.98
C LEU A 121 12.95 0.16 39.24
N TRP A 122 11.98 -0.33 40.02
CA TRP A 122 11.42 0.42 41.14
C TRP A 122 12.49 0.78 42.18
N GLN A 123 12.52 2.06 42.58
CA GLN A 123 13.44 2.67 43.56
C GLN A 123 14.92 2.57 43.19
N ARG A 124 15.26 2.25 41.94
CA ARG A 124 16.64 2.29 41.47
C ARG A 124 17.08 3.72 41.17
N LYS A 125 18.37 4.00 41.35
CA LYS A 125 18.94 5.32 41.07
C LYS A 125 18.98 5.58 39.56
N ARG A 126 18.61 6.80 39.14
CA ARG A 126 18.55 7.19 37.72
C ARG A 126 19.89 7.02 37.02
N GLU A 127 20.96 7.47 37.68
CA GLU A 127 22.32 7.37 37.15
C GLU A 127 22.72 5.93 36.87
N GLU A 128 22.36 4.99 37.76
CA GLU A 128 22.61 3.57 37.57
C GLU A 128 21.81 3.02 36.39
N LEU A 129 20.53 3.39 36.28
CA LEU A 129 19.63 2.93 35.21
C LEU A 129 20.08 3.38 33.82
N ILE A 130 20.37 4.67 33.64
CA ILE A 130 20.80 5.19 32.33
C ILE A 130 22.19 4.69 31.95
N THR A 131 23.08 4.55 32.94
CA THR A 131 24.41 3.95 32.71
C THR A 131 24.29 2.48 32.32
N GLU A 132 23.43 1.71 32.99
CA GLU A 132 23.16 0.32 32.66
C GLU A 132 22.59 0.19 31.25
N PHE A 133 21.60 1.02 30.88
CA PHE A 133 21.02 1.05 29.54
C PHE A 133 22.10 1.21 28.47
N ILE A 134 22.97 2.20 28.62
CA ILE A 134 24.08 2.49 27.68
C ILE A 134 25.08 1.33 27.64
N LYS A 135 25.55 0.86 28.80
CA LYS A 135 26.58 -0.20 28.90
C LYS A 135 26.10 -1.55 28.40
N THR A 136 24.81 -1.84 28.50
CA THR A 136 24.21 -3.07 27.97
C THR A 136 24.14 -3.05 26.43
N GLY A 137 24.37 -1.89 25.81
CA GLY A 137 24.47 -1.75 24.35
C GLY A 137 23.16 -1.34 23.67
N PHE A 138 22.15 -0.90 24.42
CA PHE A 138 20.96 -0.32 23.80
C PHE A 138 21.28 0.95 23.03
N LYS A 139 20.51 1.19 21.97
CA LYS A 139 20.58 2.40 21.15
C LYS A 139 19.21 3.06 21.08
N ALA A 140 19.18 4.35 21.39
CA ALA A 140 17.95 5.11 21.46
C ALA A 140 18.17 6.56 21.09
N ILE A 141 17.13 7.17 20.52
CA ILE A 141 17.09 8.61 20.26
C ILE A 141 16.00 9.29 21.08
N VAL A 142 16.18 10.58 21.35
CA VAL A 142 15.12 11.43 21.90
C VAL A 142 14.10 11.77 20.81
N VAL A 143 12.82 11.47 21.06
CA VAL A 143 11.72 11.66 20.10
C VAL A 143 10.68 12.68 20.56
N ALA A 144 10.66 13.02 21.84
CA ALA A 144 9.85 14.12 22.36
C ALA A 144 10.56 14.81 23.50
N THR A 145 10.33 16.11 23.66
CA THR A 145 10.75 16.87 24.85
C THR A 145 9.66 17.85 25.28
N GLN A 146 9.57 18.09 26.59
CA GLN A 146 8.74 19.16 27.13
C GLN A 146 9.48 20.49 26.95
N ALA A 147 8.86 21.45 26.25
CA ALA A 147 9.54 22.68 25.81
C ALA A 147 9.99 23.59 26.96
N SER A 148 9.38 23.48 28.14
CA SER A 148 9.79 24.21 29.34
C SER A 148 11.12 23.72 29.94
N TYR A 149 11.54 22.50 29.61
CA TYR A 149 12.77 21.90 30.12
C TYR A 149 13.85 21.78 29.04
N LEU A 150 13.48 21.25 27.87
CA LEU A 150 14.43 20.89 26.81
C LEU A 150 13.90 21.35 25.44
N GLY A 151 14.71 22.13 24.72
CA GLY A 151 14.36 22.66 23.40
C GLY A 151 14.47 21.64 22.26
N LYS A 152 14.11 22.08 21.05
CA LYS A 152 14.10 21.24 19.83
C LYS A 152 15.48 20.67 19.46
N GLU A 153 16.57 21.26 19.94
CA GLU A 153 17.94 20.80 19.75
C GLU A 153 18.21 19.43 20.38
N TRP A 154 17.41 19.05 21.39
CA TRP A 154 17.50 17.74 22.03
C TRP A 154 16.89 16.61 21.21
N LEU A 155 15.91 16.92 20.35
CA LEU A 155 15.27 15.92 19.49
C LEU A 155 16.26 15.32 18.49
N GLY A 156 16.24 13.98 18.39
CA GLY A 156 17.09 13.18 17.51
C GLY A 156 18.48 12.89 18.05
N ARG A 157 18.82 13.39 19.24
CA ARG A 157 20.08 13.05 19.90
C ARG A 157 20.07 11.59 20.33
N GLU A 158 21.18 10.90 20.10
CA GLU A 158 21.46 9.58 20.66
C GLU A 158 21.59 9.68 22.19
N ILE A 159 21.12 8.65 22.88
CA ILE A 159 21.19 8.56 24.35
C ILE A 159 22.45 7.76 24.68
N ASP A 160 23.57 8.47 24.71
CA ASP A 160 24.92 7.99 24.98
C ASP A 160 25.57 8.72 26.18
N GLU A 161 26.83 8.43 26.47
CA GLU A 161 27.54 9.07 27.59
C GLU A 161 27.63 10.60 27.44
N LYS A 162 27.72 11.10 26.20
CA LYS A 162 27.73 12.53 25.91
C LYS A 162 26.37 13.16 26.21
N PHE A 163 25.28 12.51 25.82
CA PHE A 163 23.93 12.93 26.16
C PHE A 163 23.73 13.05 27.67
N VAL A 164 24.16 12.05 28.44
CA VAL A 164 24.06 12.08 29.92
C VAL A 164 24.86 13.23 30.49
N LYS A 165 26.10 13.44 30.02
CA LYS A 165 26.94 14.56 30.46
C LYS A 165 26.29 15.91 30.20
N ASP A 166 25.73 16.09 29.00
CA ASP A 166 25.07 17.34 28.63
C ASP A 166 23.77 17.54 29.43
N LEU A 167 23.00 16.47 29.67
CA LEU A 167 21.75 16.54 30.43
C LEU A 167 21.99 16.94 31.89
N LYS A 168 23.09 16.49 32.50
CA LYS A 168 23.51 16.91 33.85
C LYS A 168 23.78 18.41 33.97
N SER A 169 24.05 19.11 32.87
CA SER A 169 24.24 20.57 32.86
C SER A 169 22.92 21.35 32.80
N VAL A 170 21.79 20.67 32.59
CA VAL A 170 20.46 21.28 32.57
C VAL A 170 19.83 21.17 33.95
N GLU A 171 19.53 22.31 34.56
CA GLU A 171 18.91 22.36 35.88
C GLU A 171 17.46 21.85 35.82
N GLY A 172 17.06 21.04 36.80
CA GLY A 172 15.66 20.60 36.97
C GLY A 172 15.21 19.46 36.06
N VAL A 173 16.12 18.79 35.33
CA VAL A 173 15.77 17.68 34.42
C VAL A 173 16.16 16.32 35.00
N ASP A 174 15.20 15.38 35.06
CA ASP A 174 15.47 14.00 35.42
C ASP A 174 16.29 13.27 34.33
N LEU A 175 17.32 12.54 34.75
CA LEU A 175 18.22 11.85 33.81
C LEU A 175 17.53 10.77 32.98
N CYS A 176 16.51 10.11 33.51
CA CYS A 176 15.71 9.13 32.77
C CYS A 176 14.52 9.77 32.04
N GLY A 177 14.14 11.00 32.41
CA GLY A 177 12.97 11.70 31.88
C GLY A 177 11.66 11.21 32.50
N GLU A 178 11.72 10.67 33.73
CA GLU A 178 10.57 10.03 34.41
C GLU A 178 9.39 10.99 34.60
N LYS A 179 9.64 12.31 34.70
CA LYS A 179 8.59 13.32 34.89
C LYS A 179 8.08 13.89 33.56
N GLY A 180 8.44 13.26 32.44
CA GLY A 180 7.99 13.64 31.10
C GLY A 180 8.82 14.74 30.45
N GLU A 181 10.01 15.04 30.96
CA GLU A 181 10.93 16.03 30.37
C GLU A 181 11.35 15.65 28.96
N TYR A 182 11.54 14.34 28.71
CA TYR A 182 11.76 13.79 27.39
C TYR A 182 11.28 12.34 27.25
N HIS A 183 10.96 11.96 26.02
CA HIS A 183 10.69 10.57 25.65
C HIS A 183 11.69 10.08 24.61
N SER A 184 11.93 8.77 24.64
CA SER A 184 12.92 8.09 23.82
C SER A 184 12.29 7.03 22.94
N PHE A 185 12.92 6.73 21.81
CA PHE A 185 12.64 5.57 20.97
C PHE A 185 13.88 4.68 20.86
N VAL A 186 13.77 3.44 21.32
CA VAL A 186 14.85 2.44 21.27
C VAL A 186 14.80 1.71 19.94
N TYR A 187 15.90 1.72 19.19
CA TYR A 187 15.92 1.15 17.84
C TYR A 187 16.90 -0.03 17.70
N ASP A 188 17.72 -0.29 18.72
CA ASP A 188 18.65 -1.42 18.74
C ASP A 188 19.04 -1.78 20.17
N GLY A 189 19.57 -2.98 20.38
CA GLY A 189 20.04 -3.44 21.69
C GLY A 189 19.93 -4.95 21.89
N PRO A 190 20.26 -5.45 23.09
CA PRO A 190 20.39 -6.89 23.38
C PRO A 190 19.09 -7.71 23.21
N ILE A 191 17.92 -7.07 23.31
CA ILE A 191 16.61 -7.73 23.11
C ILE A 191 16.16 -7.75 21.65
N PHE A 192 16.89 -7.10 20.74
CA PHE A 192 16.57 -7.01 19.32
C PHE A 192 17.43 -8.00 18.51
N LYS A 193 16.79 -8.79 17.64
CA LYS A 193 17.48 -9.66 16.66
C LYS A 193 18.04 -8.88 15.48
N LYS A 194 17.44 -7.73 15.18
CA LYS A 194 17.83 -6.83 14.11
C LYS A 194 17.55 -5.39 14.50
N ARG A 195 18.33 -4.46 13.96
CA ARG A 195 18.09 -3.03 14.12
C ARG A 195 16.74 -2.62 13.52
N VAL A 196 15.99 -1.78 14.24
CA VAL A 196 14.73 -1.19 13.75
C VAL A 196 15.03 -0.02 12.83
N GLY A 197 14.65 -0.11 11.56
CA GLY A 197 14.78 0.97 10.58
C GLY A 197 13.70 2.04 10.72
N PHE A 198 14.12 3.30 10.90
CA PHE A 198 13.27 4.49 10.99
C PHE A 198 13.89 5.69 10.25
N GLU A 199 13.10 6.71 9.92
CA GLU A 199 13.58 7.98 9.39
C GLU A 199 13.28 9.12 10.36
N ILE A 200 14.20 10.08 10.44
CA ILE A 200 14.05 11.31 11.22
C ILE A 200 13.34 12.35 10.34
N GLY A 201 12.12 12.71 10.71
CA GLY A 201 11.30 13.71 10.04
C GLY A 201 11.45 15.11 10.62
N LYS A 202 10.39 15.92 10.51
CA LYS A 202 10.38 17.30 11.00
C LYS A 202 10.31 17.35 12.53
N LYS A 203 10.83 18.43 13.09
CA LYS A 203 10.64 18.81 14.50
C LYS A 203 9.44 19.74 14.57
N VAL A 204 8.40 19.36 15.30
CA VAL A 204 7.16 20.12 15.43
C VAL A 204 6.92 20.48 16.89
N LEU A 205 6.40 21.68 17.16
CA LEU A 205 5.96 22.09 18.48
C LEU A 205 4.44 21.93 18.54
N LYS A 206 3.94 21.13 19.48
CA LYS A 206 2.52 20.92 19.71
C LYS A 206 2.25 20.77 21.20
N ASP A 207 1.27 21.51 21.73
CA ASP A 207 0.84 21.42 23.13
C ASP A 207 2.04 21.52 24.10
N GLU A 208 2.91 22.51 23.87
CA GLU A 208 4.16 22.75 24.64
C GLU A 208 5.19 21.60 24.60
N ARG A 209 5.04 20.66 23.67
CA ARG A 209 5.99 19.57 23.45
C ARG A 209 6.63 19.66 22.08
N TRP A 210 7.95 19.59 22.06
CA TRP A 210 8.68 19.34 20.84
C TRP A 210 8.58 17.85 20.51
N LEU A 211 8.11 17.53 19.32
CA LEU A 211 8.00 16.17 18.82
C LEU A 211 8.90 16.03 17.60
N LEU A 212 9.66 14.95 17.57
CA LEU A 212 10.33 14.47 16.37
C LEU A 212 9.33 13.59 15.62
N GLU A 213 9.01 13.93 14.38
CA GLU A 213 8.32 13.01 13.49
C GLU A 213 9.26 11.83 13.18
N ALA A 214 9.39 10.87 14.10
CA ALA A 214 10.04 9.60 13.86
C ALA A 214 9.02 8.69 13.19
N ALA A 215 9.20 8.42 11.90
CA ALA A 215 8.27 7.62 11.11
C ALA A 215 8.88 6.27 10.71
N SER A 216 8.02 5.25 10.69
CA SER A 216 8.30 3.96 10.06
C SER A 216 8.61 4.17 8.57
N LEU A 217 9.76 3.66 8.12
CA LEU A 217 10.27 3.54 6.73
C LEU A 217 9.55 4.42 5.69
N LYS A 218 10.28 5.40 5.15
CA LYS A 218 10.06 6.15 3.90
C LYS A 218 8.69 5.92 3.28
N LYS A 219 7.80 6.92 3.37
CA LYS A 219 6.55 6.95 2.60
C LYS A 219 6.86 6.39 1.21
N LYS A 220 6.21 5.30 0.81
CA LYS A 220 6.45 4.65 -0.48
C LYS A 220 6.38 5.76 -1.54
N LYS A 221 7.48 5.98 -2.25
CA LYS A 221 7.61 6.93 -3.35
C LYS A 221 7.58 6.07 -4.60
N ILE A 222 6.39 5.96 -5.17
CA ILE A 222 6.11 5.06 -6.28
C ILE A 222 6.19 5.86 -7.57
N VAL A 223 6.95 5.36 -8.53
CA VAL A 223 6.83 5.78 -9.92
C VAL A 223 6.04 4.72 -10.68
N SER A 224 5.07 5.14 -11.48
CA SER A 224 4.27 4.26 -12.32
C SER A 224 4.56 4.51 -13.80
N LEU A 225 5.06 3.50 -14.50
CA LEU A 225 5.38 3.60 -15.93
C LEU A 225 4.17 3.28 -16.83
N ALA A 226 2.98 3.03 -16.27
CA ALA A 226 1.80 2.69 -17.06
C ALA A 226 0.50 3.27 -16.49
N PRO A 227 -0.46 3.64 -17.36
CA PRO A 227 -1.79 4.05 -16.92
C PRO A 227 -2.49 2.96 -16.08
N SER A 228 -2.42 1.69 -16.48
CA SER A 228 -3.00 0.57 -15.71
C SER A 228 -2.44 0.51 -14.29
N ASN A 229 -1.12 0.52 -14.11
CA ASN A 229 -0.47 0.52 -12.80
C ASN A 229 -0.88 1.74 -11.97
N THR A 230 -1.00 2.91 -12.59
CA THR A 230 -1.43 4.15 -11.93
C THR A 230 -2.85 4.00 -11.39
N GLU A 231 -3.78 3.53 -12.21
CA GLU A 231 -5.16 3.30 -11.83
C GLU A 231 -5.30 2.29 -10.69
N ILE A 232 -4.49 1.22 -10.69
CA ILE A 232 -4.45 0.24 -9.60
C ILE A 232 -4.05 0.92 -8.29
N VAL A 233 -2.96 1.68 -8.26
CA VAL A 233 -2.50 2.36 -7.04
C VAL A 233 -3.55 3.34 -6.49
N PHE A 234 -4.24 4.07 -7.38
CA PHE A 234 -5.35 4.94 -6.98
C PHE A 234 -6.55 4.15 -6.44
N ALA A 235 -6.95 3.06 -7.09
CA ALA A 235 -8.09 2.24 -6.65
C ALA A 235 -7.83 1.57 -5.30
N LEU A 236 -6.57 1.34 -4.92
CA LEU A 236 -6.17 0.85 -3.60
C LEU A 236 -6.18 1.93 -2.52
N GLY A 237 -6.48 3.18 -2.88
CA GLY A 237 -6.49 4.34 -1.97
C GLY A 237 -5.08 4.82 -1.61
N GLU A 238 -4.09 4.55 -2.45
CA GLU A 238 -2.67 4.77 -2.20
C GLU A 238 -2.06 5.77 -3.22
N GLY A 239 -2.90 6.55 -3.90
CA GLY A 239 -2.48 7.50 -4.94
C GLY A 239 -1.53 8.60 -4.45
N ASP A 240 -1.55 8.92 -3.15
CA ASP A 240 -0.66 9.91 -2.51
C ASP A 240 0.79 9.43 -2.38
N LYS A 241 1.05 8.15 -2.67
CA LYS A 241 2.39 7.54 -2.76
C LYS A 241 3.01 7.70 -4.16
N LEU A 242 2.23 8.06 -5.18
CA LEU A 242 2.75 8.26 -6.52
C LEU A 242 3.51 9.60 -6.62
N VAL A 243 4.79 9.53 -6.95
CA VAL A 243 5.68 10.69 -7.13
C VAL A 243 6.05 10.94 -8.59
N GLY A 244 5.69 10.02 -9.49
CA GLY A 244 5.89 10.18 -10.92
C GLY A 244 5.02 9.21 -11.72
N VAL A 245 4.48 9.68 -12.83
CA VAL A 245 3.65 8.89 -13.75
C VAL A 245 4.01 9.22 -15.20
N THR A 246 3.62 8.38 -16.16
CA THR A 246 3.83 8.72 -17.58
C THR A 246 2.88 9.82 -18.06
N GLU A 247 3.22 10.40 -19.20
CA GLU A 247 2.38 11.37 -19.93
C GLU A 247 1.00 10.79 -20.30
N CYS A 248 0.90 9.47 -20.44
CA CYS A 248 -0.34 8.77 -20.78
C CYS A 248 -1.26 8.54 -19.57
N CYS A 249 -0.79 8.78 -18.34
CA CYS A 249 -1.59 8.60 -17.14
C CYS A 249 -2.59 9.76 -16.98
N ASP A 250 -3.86 9.46 -17.22
CA ASP A 250 -4.96 10.41 -17.35
C ASP A 250 -6.17 10.10 -16.44
N TYR A 251 -6.14 8.98 -15.72
CA TYR A 251 -7.19 8.51 -14.82
C TYR A 251 -6.61 7.98 -13.49
N PRO A 252 -7.25 8.27 -12.34
CA PRO A 252 -8.33 9.25 -12.19
C PRO A 252 -7.81 10.69 -12.44
N LYS A 253 -8.66 11.72 -12.37
CA LYS A 253 -8.30 13.09 -12.80
C LYS A 253 -7.06 13.63 -12.06
N GLU A 254 -6.87 13.19 -10.82
CA GLU A 254 -5.76 13.48 -9.93
C GLU A 254 -4.42 13.04 -10.52
N ALA A 255 -4.39 11.94 -11.30
CA ALA A 255 -3.17 11.43 -11.94
C ALA A 255 -2.54 12.42 -12.93
N LYS A 256 -3.33 13.36 -13.47
CA LYS A 256 -2.84 14.41 -14.37
C LYS A 256 -1.96 15.44 -13.66
N ARG A 257 -2.08 15.56 -12.33
CA ARG A 257 -1.32 16.54 -11.52
C ARG A 257 0.01 16.00 -11.01
N ILE A 258 0.26 14.70 -11.18
CA ILE A 258 1.50 14.06 -10.74
C ILE A 258 2.59 14.32 -11.79
N GLU A 259 3.82 14.50 -11.32
CA GLU A 259 5.03 14.72 -12.12
C GLU A 259 5.16 13.73 -13.28
N LYS A 260 5.59 14.22 -14.45
CA LYS A 260 5.65 13.44 -15.69
C LYS A 260 7.06 12.93 -15.95
N ILE A 261 7.23 11.62 -15.85
CA ILE A 261 8.53 10.94 -15.96
C ILE A 261 8.79 10.35 -17.36
N GLY A 262 8.26 11.00 -18.39
CA GLY A 262 8.40 10.62 -19.79
C GLY A 262 7.20 9.89 -20.39
N GLY A 263 7.40 9.40 -21.61
CA GLY A 263 6.38 8.70 -22.39
C GLY A 263 6.18 7.26 -21.93
N PHE A 264 5.06 6.66 -22.33
CA PHE A 264 4.79 5.24 -22.05
C PHE A 264 5.84 4.30 -22.68
N ALA A 265 6.24 4.55 -23.93
CA ALA A 265 7.28 3.77 -24.60
C ALA A 265 8.70 4.35 -24.42
N THR A 266 8.79 5.55 -23.84
CA THR A 266 10.03 6.31 -23.67
C THR A 266 10.14 6.90 -22.25
N PRO A 267 10.21 6.06 -21.19
CA PRO A 267 10.43 6.55 -19.84
C PRO A 267 11.78 7.27 -19.72
N ASP A 268 11.80 8.40 -19.00
CA ASP A 268 12.99 9.21 -18.78
C ASP A 268 13.68 8.79 -17.48
N ILE A 269 14.81 8.07 -17.60
CA ILE A 269 15.52 7.47 -16.46
C ILE A 269 16.02 8.50 -15.47
N ASP A 270 16.50 9.65 -15.94
CA ASP A 270 17.05 10.68 -15.07
C ASP A 270 15.94 11.44 -14.36
N LYS A 271 14.80 11.70 -15.02
CA LYS A 271 13.60 12.19 -14.33
C LYS A 271 13.08 11.20 -13.30
N ILE A 272 13.03 9.90 -13.61
CA ILE A 272 12.67 8.85 -12.64
C ILE A 272 13.60 8.89 -11.44
N ALA A 273 14.92 8.98 -11.64
CA ALA A 273 15.89 9.07 -10.55
C ALA A 273 15.73 10.36 -9.73
N SER A 274 15.42 11.49 -10.37
CA SER A 274 15.29 12.80 -9.70
C SER A 274 14.21 12.84 -8.63
N VAL A 275 13.11 12.09 -8.80
CA VAL A 275 12.03 12.00 -7.80
C VAL A 275 12.32 11.02 -6.67
N SER A 276 13.52 10.41 -6.67
CA SER A 276 14.03 9.50 -5.64
C SER A 276 13.04 8.40 -5.23
N PRO A 277 12.50 7.62 -6.18
CA PRO A 277 11.52 6.58 -5.89
C PRO A 277 12.15 5.43 -5.12
N ASN A 278 11.33 4.73 -4.33
CA ASN A 278 11.71 3.48 -3.69
C ASN A 278 10.96 2.26 -4.26
N LEU A 279 10.15 2.47 -5.30
CA LEU A 279 9.49 1.45 -6.09
C LEU A 279 9.11 2.03 -7.45
N VAL A 280 9.38 1.29 -8.53
CA VAL A 280 8.90 1.58 -9.88
C VAL A 280 8.03 0.42 -10.35
N LEU A 281 6.81 0.74 -10.80
CA LEU A 281 5.86 -0.21 -11.37
C LEU A 281 5.91 -0.12 -12.90
N ALA A 282 6.57 -1.08 -13.53
CA ALA A 282 6.69 -1.23 -14.98
C ALA A 282 5.64 -2.21 -15.53
N THR A 283 5.64 -2.41 -16.85
CA THR A 283 4.90 -3.52 -17.49
C THR A 283 5.89 -4.48 -18.14
N ASP A 284 5.39 -5.62 -18.58
CA ASP A 284 6.11 -6.65 -19.33
C ASP A 284 6.41 -6.29 -20.80
N PHE A 285 6.10 -5.06 -21.24
CA PHE A 285 6.43 -4.64 -22.60
C PHE A 285 7.93 -4.46 -22.80
N ASN A 286 8.42 -4.87 -23.98
CA ASN A 286 9.85 -4.87 -24.32
C ASN A 286 10.56 -3.52 -24.05
N PHE A 287 9.92 -2.39 -24.28
CA PHE A 287 10.51 -1.08 -24.00
C PHE A 287 10.68 -0.82 -22.50
N HIS A 288 9.77 -1.30 -21.64
CA HIS A 288 9.94 -1.26 -20.19
C HIS A 288 10.98 -2.26 -19.71
N LEU A 289 11.00 -3.48 -20.26
CA LEU A 289 12.01 -4.50 -19.91
C LEU A 289 13.44 -4.01 -20.18
N LYS A 290 13.66 -3.21 -21.24
CA LYS A 290 14.95 -2.57 -21.55
C LYS A 290 15.35 -1.47 -20.56
N VAL A 291 14.39 -0.88 -19.86
CA VAL A 291 14.60 0.18 -18.86
C VAL A 291 14.94 -0.39 -17.48
N ILE A 292 14.45 -1.59 -17.15
CA ILE A 292 14.65 -2.23 -15.84
C ILE A 292 16.13 -2.30 -15.42
N PRO A 293 17.09 -2.76 -16.26
CA PRO A 293 18.50 -2.82 -15.86
C PRO A 293 19.07 -1.44 -15.49
N GLN A 294 18.74 -0.41 -16.26
CA GLN A 294 19.27 0.95 -16.04
C GLN A 294 18.81 1.56 -14.71
N LEU A 295 17.58 1.25 -14.29
CA LEU A 295 17.06 1.66 -12.99
C LEU A 295 17.63 0.81 -11.85
N LYS A 296 17.87 -0.48 -12.09
CA LYS A 296 18.55 -1.37 -11.13
C LYS A 296 19.99 -0.92 -10.85
N ASP A 297 20.72 -0.48 -11.87
CA ASP A 297 22.08 0.06 -11.73
C ASP A 297 22.12 1.32 -10.85
N LYS A 298 21.01 2.07 -10.80
CA LYS A 298 20.81 3.22 -9.90
C LYS A 298 20.24 2.81 -8.53
N ALA A 299 20.24 1.52 -8.20
CA ALA A 299 19.68 0.94 -6.97
C ALA A 299 18.18 1.24 -6.75
N ILE A 300 17.41 1.46 -7.82
CA ILE A 300 15.97 1.68 -7.77
C ILE A 300 15.24 0.35 -8.00
N PRO A 301 14.42 -0.14 -7.05
CA PRO A 301 13.62 -1.36 -7.24
C PRO A 301 12.57 -1.17 -8.34
N VAL A 302 12.56 -2.05 -9.34
CA VAL A 302 11.59 -2.05 -10.44
C VAL A 302 10.93 -3.42 -10.56
N TYR A 303 9.61 -3.44 -10.70
CA TYR A 303 8.84 -4.67 -10.92
C TYR A 303 7.98 -4.51 -12.18
N ALA A 304 8.11 -5.46 -13.11
CA ALA A 304 7.23 -5.56 -14.27
C ALA A 304 5.94 -6.27 -13.86
N ILE A 305 4.80 -5.65 -14.14
CA ILE A 305 3.49 -6.28 -13.98
C ILE A 305 3.16 -6.99 -15.29
N GLU A 306 3.06 -8.32 -15.23
CA GLU A 306 2.76 -9.17 -16.38
C GLU A 306 1.25 -9.29 -16.58
N THR A 307 0.79 -8.98 -17.79
CA THR A 307 -0.63 -9.10 -18.16
C THR A 307 -0.74 -9.51 -19.62
N LYS A 308 -1.33 -10.69 -19.87
CA LYS A 308 -1.59 -11.19 -21.22
C LYS A 308 -2.93 -10.69 -21.76
N THR A 309 -3.86 -10.38 -20.86
CA THR A 309 -5.23 -9.99 -21.18
C THR A 309 -5.76 -8.94 -20.21
N ILE A 310 -6.83 -8.27 -20.60
CA ILE A 310 -7.54 -7.32 -19.73
C ILE A 310 -8.22 -8.03 -18.56
N LEU A 311 -8.52 -9.33 -18.71
CA LEU A 311 -9.10 -10.16 -17.64
C LEU A 311 -8.07 -10.53 -16.58
N ASP A 312 -6.77 -10.26 -16.80
CA ASP A 312 -5.70 -10.49 -15.82
C ASP A 312 -5.61 -9.36 -14.78
N ALA A 313 -6.52 -8.38 -14.85
CA ALA A 313 -6.56 -7.24 -13.92
C ALA A 313 -6.64 -7.65 -12.43
N PRO A 314 -7.42 -8.66 -12.00
CA PRO A 314 -7.44 -9.11 -10.60
C PRO A 314 -6.07 -9.58 -10.09
N GLN A 315 -5.30 -10.29 -10.92
CA GLN A 315 -3.96 -10.77 -10.59
C GLN A 315 -2.98 -9.60 -10.50
N ALA A 316 -3.03 -8.66 -11.45
CA ALA A 316 -2.24 -7.44 -11.43
C ALA A 316 -2.51 -6.60 -10.16
N ILE A 317 -3.78 -6.42 -9.80
CA ILE A 317 -4.20 -5.69 -8.58
C ILE A 317 -3.64 -6.36 -7.33
N SER A 318 -3.76 -7.69 -7.24
CA SER A 318 -3.24 -8.46 -6.09
C SER A 318 -1.73 -8.29 -5.95
N PHE A 319 -0.99 -8.40 -7.06
CA PHE A 319 0.47 -8.28 -7.06
C PHE A 319 0.95 -6.87 -6.72
N VAL A 320 0.35 -5.83 -7.31
CA VAL A 320 0.66 -4.44 -6.93
C VAL A 320 0.33 -4.19 -5.46
N GLY A 321 -0.79 -4.72 -4.96
CA GLY A 321 -1.19 -4.62 -3.57
C GLY A 321 -0.16 -5.17 -2.59
N GLU A 322 0.47 -6.28 -2.93
CA GLU A 322 1.58 -6.87 -2.18
C GLU A 322 2.81 -5.95 -2.16
N LEU A 323 3.24 -5.47 -3.33
CA LEU A 323 4.42 -4.60 -3.46
C LEU A 323 4.31 -3.27 -2.68
N ILE A 324 3.10 -2.71 -2.59
CA ILE A 324 2.85 -1.41 -1.93
C ILE A 324 2.35 -1.54 -0.48
N GLY A 325 2.19 -2.78 0.02
CA GLY A 325 1.85 -3.09 1.41
C GLY A 325 0.37 -2.95 1.77
N CYS A 326 -0.55 -3.26 0.86
CA CYS A 326 -2.01 -3.15 1.07
C CYS A 326 -2.78 -4.42 0.62
N ARG A 327 -2.23 -5.60 0.92
CA ARG A 327 -2.73 -6.92 0.50
C ARG A 327 -4.24 -7.13 0.70
N GLU A 328 -4.78 -6.74 1.85
CA GLU A 328 -6.22 -6.93 2.14
C GLU A 328 -7.13 -6.09 1.22
N LYS A 329 -6.79 -4.81 1.00
CA LYS A 329 -7.54 -3.94 0.09
C LYS A 329 -7.48 -4.48 -1.34
N ALA A 330 -6.31 -4.95 -1.76
CA ALA A 330 -6.10 -5.50 -3.08
C ALA A 330 -6.87 -6.81 -3.30
N SER A 331 -6.84 -7.73 -2.34
CA SER A 331 -7.60 -8.98 -2.39
C SER A 331 -9.10 -8.71 -2.52
N ARG A 332 -9.63 -7.76 -1.74
CA ARG A 332 -11.05 -7.35 -1.84
C ARG A 332 -11.39 -6.81 -3.23
N LEU A 333 -10.64 -5.84 -3.72
CA LEU A 333 -10.90 -5.23 -5.03
C LEU A 333 -10.77 -6.25 -6.17
N ALA A 334 -9.74 -7.10 -6.12
CA ALA A 334 -9.55 -8.17 -7.10
C ALA A 334 -10.74 -9.15 -7.10
N GLY A 335 -11.21 -9.56 -5.92
CA GLY A 335 -12.37 -10.44 -5.77
C GLY A 335 -13.67 -9.82 -6.30
N GLU A 336 -13.89 -8.52 -6.07
CA GLU A 336 -15.06 -7.80 -6.60
C GLU A 336 -15.05 -7.76 -8.13
N ILE A 337 -13.91 -7.46 -8.75
CA ILE A 337 -13.76 -7.44 -10.20
C ILE A 337 -13.96 -8.84 -10.78
N GLN A 338 -13.32 -9.85 -10.19
CA GLN A 338 -13.42 -11.24 -10.61
C GLN A 338 -14.88 -11.73 -10.59
N LYS A 339 -15.60 -11.46 -9.49
CA LYS A 339 -17.02 -11.81 -9.38
C LYS A 339 -17.87 -11.18 -10.47
N ARG A 340 -17.66 -9.89 -10.77
CA ARG A 340 -18.40 -9.19 -11.82
C ARG A 340 -18.09 -9.72 -13.23
N VAL A 341 -16.84 -10.14 -13.49
CA VAL A 341 -16.46 -10.81 -14.74
C VAL A 341 -17.21 -12.15 -14.87
N GLU A 342 -17.22 -12.96 -13.81
CA GLU A 342 -17.92 -14.25 -13.78
C GLU A 342 -19.42 -14.11 -13.98
N GLU A 343 -20.06 -13.08 -13.42
CA GLU A 343 -21.49 -12.79 -13.61
C GLU A 343 -21.82 -12.51 -15.09
N ILE A 344 -20.96 -11.77 -15.79
CA ILE A 344 -21.12 -11.49 -17.23
C ILE A 344 -20.92 -12.78 -18.04
N GLN A 345 -19.85 -13.52 -17.77
CA GLN A 345 -19.54 -14.76 -18.49
C GLN A 345 -20.58 -15.86 -18.26
N LYS A 346 -21.16 -15.96 -17.06
CA LYS A 346 -22.27 -16.90 -16.79
C LYS A 346 -23.47 -16.65 -17.70
N LYS A 347 -23.83 -15.39 -17.93
CA LYS A 347 -24.94 -15.04 -18.85
C LYS A 347 -24.60 -15.37 -20.30
N ILE A 348 -23.36 -15.10 -20.71
CA ILE A 348 -22.88 -15.37 -22.07
C ILE A 348 -22.80 -16.88 -22.36
N ASN A 349 -22.37 -17.69 -21.39
CA ASN A 349 -22.25 -19.14 -21.55
C ASN A 349 -23.59 -19.86 -21.71
N LEU A 350 -24.72 -19.18 -21.46
CA LEU A 350 -26.07 -19.70 -21.74
C LEU A 350 -26.48 -19.53 -23.20
N LEU A 351 -25.63 -18.92 -24.04
CA LEU A 351 -25.94 -18.63 -25.44
C LEU A 351 -25.31 -19.67 -26.36
N ASP A 352 -26.13 -20.16 -27.29
CA ASP A 352 -25.69 -21.14 -28.29
C ASP A 352 -25.00 -20.51 -29.51
N ARG A 353 -25.04 -19.17 -29.61
CA ARG A 353 -24.52 -18.43 -30.77
C ARG A 353 -23.56 -17.31 -30.35
N LYS A 354 -22.43 -17.23 -31.06
CA LYS A 354 -21.47 -16.12 -30.98
C LYS A 354 -21.57 -15.22 -32.23
N PRO A 355 -22.09 -13.99 -32.13
CA PRO A 355 -22.17 -13.07 -33.26
C PRO A 355 -20.80 -12.77 -33.86
N ARG A 356 -20.73 -12.60 -35.18
CA ARG A 356 -19.51 -12.20 -35.90
C ARG A 356 -19.16 -10.74 -35.61
N VAL A 357 -18.00 -10.48 -35.02
CA VAL A 357 -17.56 -9.13 -34.61
C VAL A 357 -16.35 -8.70 -35.44
N CYS A 358 -16.39 -7.47 -35.96
CA CYS A 358 -15.23 -6.77 -36.49
C CYS A 358 -14.85 -5.62 -35.54
N TYR A 359 -13.59 -5.59 -35.11
CA TYR A 359 -13.07 -4.49 -34.28
C TYR A 359 -12.12 -3.63 -35.10
N VAL A 360 -12.44 -2.36 -35.31
CA VAL A 360 -11.69 -1.41 -36.16
C VAL A 360 -10.89 -0.45 -35.28
N CYS A 361 -9.56 -0.48 -35.44
CA CYS A 361 -8.58 0.28 -34.68
C CYS A 361 -8.12 1.57 -35.37
N SER A 362 -8.03 1.57 -36.71
CA SER A 362 -7.66 2.75 -37.51
C SER A 362 -8.22 2.63 -38.92
N HIS A 363 -8.23 3.72 -39.69
CA HIS A 363 -8.78 3.74 -41.06
C HIS A 363 -7.77 4.22 -42.12
N ASN A 364 -6.60 4.75 -41.73
CA ASN A 364 -5.54 5.14 -42.66
C ASN A 364 -4.15 4.87 -42.06
N PRO A 365 -3.55 3.69 -42.32
CA PRO A 365 -4.16 2.54 -43.00
C PRO A 365 -5.30 1.90 -42.18
N LEU A 366 -6.19 1.16 -42.84
CA LEU A 366 -7.23 0.37 -42.17
C LEU A 366 -6.56 -0.68 -41.28
N CYS A 367 -6.90 -0.69 -40.00
CA CYS A 367 -6.40 -1.69 -39.05
C CYS A 367 -7.55 -2.27 -38.25
N VAL A 368 -7.51 -3.59 -38.06
CA VAL A 368 -8.51 -4.34 -37.29
C VAL A 368 -7.82 -5.23 -36.24
N ALA A 369 -8.55 -5.66 -35.22
CA ALA A 369 -8.00 -6.56 -34.21
C ALA A 369 -7.77 -7.97 -34.78
N LEU A 370 -6.52 -8.42 -34.77
CA LEU A 370 -6.12 -9.77 -35.17
C LEU A 370 -6.12 -10.74 -33.98
N LYS A 371 -5.86 -12.03 -34.24
CA LYS A 371 -5.76 -13.08 -33.20
C LYS A 371 -4.80 -12.73 -32.06
N SER A 372 -3.68 -12.10 -32.39
CA SER A 372 -2.62 -11.71 -31.44
C SER A 372 -2.97 -10.49 -30.59
N CYS A 373 -4.00 -9.72 -30.97
CA CYS A 373 -4.41 -8.53 -30.24
C CYS A 373 -5.10 -8.91 -28.92
N THR A 374 -4.79 -8.20 -27.85
CA THR A 374 -5.36 -8.43 -26.51
C THR A 374 -6.89 -8.29 -26.48
N VAL A 375 -7.45 -7.37 -27.28
CA VAL A 375 -8.90 -7.17 -27.42
C VAL A 375 -9.63 -8.39 -27.99
N ASN A 376 -8.95 -9.26 -28.75
CA ASN A 376 -9.56 -10.47 -29.31
C ASN A 376 -10.10 -11.39 -28.21
N LYS A 377 -9.31 -11.60 -27.15
CA LYS A 377 -9.74 -12.40 -25.99
C LYS A 377 -10.89 -11.75 -25.22
N LEU A 378 -10.96 -10.41 -25.23
CA LEU A 378 -12.05 -9.69 -24.60
C LEU A 378 -13.35 -9.81 -25.41
N ILE A 379 -13.27 -9.81 -26.75
CA ILE A 379 -14.41 -10.08 -27.63
C ILE A 379 -14.94 -11.50 -27.40
N ASP A 380 -14.06 -12.50 -27.31
CA ASP A 380 -14.45 -13.87 -27.03
C ASP A 380 -15.10 -14.01 -25.63
N ALA A 381 -14.51 -13.38 -24.61
CA ALA A 381 -15.08 -13.35 -23.26
C ALA A 381 -16.41 -12.58 -23.18
N ALA A 382 -16.67 -11.68 -24.13
CA ALA A 382 -17.92 -10.95 -24.28
C ALA A 382 -18.97 -11.70 -25.13
N GLY A 383 -18.67 -12.94 -25.58
CA GLY A 383 -19.59 -13.78 -26.36
C GLY A 383 -19.53 -13.58 -27.87
N GLY A 384 -18.61 -12.76 -28.37
CA GLY A 384 -18.43 -12.53 -29.80
C GLY A 384 -17.43 -13.49 -30.45
N SER A 385 -17.51 -13.61 -31.77
CA SER A 385 -16.52 -14.28 -32.60
C SER A 385 -15.83 -13.26 -33.50
N ASN A 386 -14.55 -12.96 -33.24
CA ASN A 386 -13.81 -12.01 -34.08
C ASN A 386 -13.59 -12.59 -35.48
N ILE A 387 -14.06 -11.89 -36.51
CA ILE A 387 -13.97 -12.36 -37.90
C ILE A 387 -12.51 -12.49 -38.40
N MET A 388 -11.57 -11.79 -37.75
CA MET A 388 -10.16 -11.76 -38.15
C MET A 388 -9.27 -12.71 -37.32
N GLN A 389 -9.84 -13.55 -36.46
CA GLN A 389 -9.06 -14.40 -35.55
C GLN A 389 -8.35 -15.59 -36.23
N TYR A 390 -8.73 -15.94 -37.46
CA TYR A 390 -8.18 -17.07 -38.22
C TYR A 390 -7.46 -16.64 -39.50
N ILE A 391 -7.30 -15.34 -39.70
CA ILE A 391 -6.75 -14.80 -40.94
C ILE A 391 -5.24 -14.64 -40.78
N ASP A 392 -4.52 -15.15 -41.78
CA ASP A 392 -3.10 -14.93 -41.96
C ASP A 392 -2.89 -13.65 -42.78
N MET A 393 -2.24 -12.64 -42.19
CA MET A 393 -2.07 -11.32 -42.82
C MET A 393 -1.20 -11.39 -44.08
N ASP A 394 -0.35 -12.41 -44.21
CA ASP A 394 0.51 -12.61 -45.38
C ASP A 394 -0.28 -13.03 -46.63
N ASN A 395 -1.56 -13.41 -46.47
CA ASN A 395 -2.45 -13.88 -47.54
C ASN A 395 -3.64 -12.93 -47.80
N ILE A 396 -3.56 -11.67 -47.38
CA ILE A 396 -4.61 -10.66 -47.63
C ILE A 396 -4.10 -9.61 -48.61
N ASP A 397 -4.65 -9.59 -49.83
CA ASP A 397 -4.40 -8.53 -50.81
C ASP A 397 -5.21 -7.25 -50.49
N ASP A 398 -6.47 -7.40 -50.03
CA ASP A 398 -7.33 -6.29 -49.61
C ASP A 398 -8.07 -6.62 -48.30
N LEU A 399 -7.70 -5.91 -47.24
CA LEU A 399 -8.27 -6.08 -45.90
C LEU A 399 -9.75 -5.69 -45.83
N LEU A 400 -10.17 -4.67 -46.58
CA LEU A 400 -11.55 -4.22 -46.55
C LEU A 400 -12.46 -5.27 -47.19
N GLU A 401 -12.06 -5.80 -48.34
CA GLU A 401 -12.81 -6.85 -49.03
C GLU A 401 -12.95 -8.12 -48.19
N ALA A 402 -11.87 -8.54 -47.51
CA ALA A 402 -11.90 -9.65 -46.57
C ALA A 402 -12.91 -9.43 -45.43
N ILE A 403 -13.02 -8.19 -44.92
CA ILE A 403 -14.01 -7.83 -43.89
C ILE A 403 -15.44 -7.94 -44.45
N ILE A 404 -15.68 -7.46 -45.68
CA ILE A 404 -17.00 -7.52 -46.31
C ILE A 404 -17.41 -8.98 -46.57
N GLU A 405 -16.52 -9.82 -47.09
CA GLU A 405 -16.78 -11.25 -47.33
C GLU A 405 -17.15 -12.00 -46.04
N LYS A 406 -16.44 -11.72 -44.94
CA LYS A 406 -16.76 -12.31 -43.63
C LYS A 406 -18.05 -11.76 -43.01
N ASN A 407 -18.59 -10.68 -43.55
CA ASN A 407 -19.87 -10.05 -43.22
C ASN A 407 -20.13 -9.95 -41.69
N PRO A 408 -19.49 -9.00 -40.97
CA PRO A 408 -19.70 -8.87 -39.53
C PRO A 408 -21.16 -8.52 -39.18
N GLU A 409 -21.64 -9.08 -38.07
CA GLU A 409 -22.94 -8.75 -37.46
C GLU A 409 -22.85 -7.59 -36.48
N VAL A 410 -21.64 -7.32 -35.96
CA VAL A 410 -21.34 -6.20 -35.08
C VAL A 410 -20.02 -5.58 -35.52
N ILE A 411 -19.99 -4.25 -35.70
CA ILE A 411 -18.75 -3.51 -35.90
C ILE A 411 -18.51 -2.62 -34.69
N ILE A 412 -17.33 -2.75 -34.09
CA ILE A 412 -16.93 -1.98 -32.91
C ILE A 412 -15.70 -1.15 -33.29
N THR A 413 -15.84 0.16 -33.24
CA THR A 413 -14.75 1.11 -33.45
C THR A 413 -14.14 1.53 -32.12
N THR A 414 -12.85 1.86 -32.10
CA THR A 414 -12.22 2.43 -30.91
C THR A 414 -12.21 3.96 -30.95
N LYS A 415 -12.00 4.59 -29.80
CA LYS A 415 -11.69 6.00 -29.69
C LYS A 415 -10.61 6.23 -28.63
N GLY A 416 -9.44 6.65 -29.08
CA GLY A 416 -8.34 7.10 -28.23
C GLY A 416 -8.53 8.54 -27.72
N HIS A 417 -7.87 8.90 -26.61
CA HIS A 417 -7.94 10.25 -26.03
C HIS A 417 -7.33 11.35 -26.92
N LYS A 418 -6.47 10.98 -27.89
CA LYS A 418 -5.79 11.92 -28.80
C LYS A 418 -6.17 11.72 -30.28
N GLU A 419 -7.15 10.88 -30.57
CA GLU A 419 -7.59 10.67 -31.95
C GLU A 419 -8.46 11.84 -32.43
N THR A 420 -8.00 12.50 -33.49
CA THR A 420 -8.75 13.57 -34.17
C THR A 420 -9.77 13.03 -35.15
N VAL A 421 -9.57 11.80 -35.65
CA VAL A 421 -10.48 11.18 -36.62
C VAL A 421 -11.55 10.36 -35.92
N ASN A 422 -12.80 10.62 -36.30
CA ASN A 422 -13.93 9.85 -35.81
C ASN A 422 -14.08 8.54 -36.60
N LEU A 423 -13.48 7.44 -36.09
CA LEU A 423 -13.57 6.11 -36.70
C LEU A 423 -15.01 5.63 -36.88
N LEU A 424 -15.91 5.97 -35.95
CA LEU A 424 -17.32 5.65 -36.06
C LEU A 424 -17.94 6.31 -37.30
N SER A 425 -17.64 7.59 -37.53
CA SER A 425 -18.09 8.31 -38.72
C SER A 425 -17.50 7.73 -40.00
N TYR A 426 -16.23 7.32 -40.00
CA TYR A 426 -15.62 6.66 -41.14
C TYR A 426 -16.39 5.37 -41.50
N VAL A 427 -16.57 4.45 -40.55
CA VAL A 427 -17.26 3.18 -40.79
C VAL A 427 -18.70 3.40 -41.23
N LYS A 428 -19.44 4.35 -40.62
CA LYS A 428 -20.83 4.63 -40.98
C LYS A 428 -20.98 5.26 -42.37
N ASN A 429 -19.99 6.01 -42.84
CA ASN A 429 -20.09 6.72 -44.12
C ASN A 429 -19.43 5.96 -45.28
N HIS A 430 -18.58 4.98 -45.00
CA HIS A 430 -17.88 4.23 -46.04
C HIS A 430 -18.85 3.32 -46.83
N PRO A 431 -18.89 3.41 -48.17
CA PRO A 431 -19.84 2.64 -48.99
C PRO A 431 -19.79 1.13 -48.75
N ARG A 432 -18.58 0.55 -48.73
CA ARG A 432 -18.39 -0.91 -48.54
C ARG A 432 -18.95 -1.43 -47.21
N PHE A 433 -18.78 -0.69 -46.10
CA PHE A 433 -19.29 -1.13 -44.79
C PHE A 433 -20.83 -1.19 -44.73
N ARG A 434 -21.53 -0.48 -45.64
CA ARG A 434 -23.00 -0.51 -45.74
C ARG A 434 -23.55 -1.86 -46.20
N GLU A 435 -22.70 -2.70 -46.79
CA GLU A 435 -23.07 -4.04 -47.29
C GLU A 435 -23.09 -5.09 -46.17
N THR A 436 -22.67 -4.74 -44.94
CA THR A 436 -22.59 -5.68 -43.81
C THR A 436 -23.90 -5.78 -43.02
N ASP A 437 -24.13 -6.93 -42.39
CA ASP A 437 -25.24 -7.17 -41.46
C ASP A 437 -25.19 -6.17 -40.30
N ALA A 438 -23.98 -5.83 -39.82
CA ALA A 438 -23.78 -4.85 -38.77
C ALA A 438 -24.38 -3.49 -39.14
N TYR A 439 -24.18 -3.02 -40.37
CA TYR A 439 -24.74 -1.74 -40.81
C TYR A 439 -26.26 -1.82 -40.97
N SER A 440 -26.75 -2.85 -41.66
CA SER A 440 -28.18 -3.05 -41.91
C SER A 440 -29.02 -3.12 -40.63
N ASN A 441 -28.44 -3.68 -39.55
CA ASN A 441 -29.08 -3.81 -38.25
C ASN A 441 -28.71 -2.69 -37.25
N ASN A 442 -28.03 -1.62 -37.69
CA ASN A 442 -27.57 -0.51 -36.86
C ASN A 442 -26.68 -0.92 -35.67
N ARG A 443 -25.88 -1.97 -35.85
CA ARG A 443 -24.96 -2.55 -34.84
C ARG A 443 -23.52 -2.09 -35.06
N VAL A 444 -23.35 -0.77 -35.23
CA VAL A 444 -22.04 -0.10 -35.39
C VAL A 444 -21.80 0.81 -34.19
N TYR A 445 -20.87 0.40 -33.32
CA TYR A 445 -20.62 1.02 -32.02
C TYR A 445 -19.24 1.63 -31.90
N GLN A 446 -19.05 2.47 -30.88
CA GLN A 446 -17.76 3.03 -30.51
C GLN A 446 -17.46 2.76 -29.04
N ILE A 447 -16.29 2.20 -28.75
CA ILE A 447 -15.80 1.96 -27.40
C ILE A 447 -14.57 2.83 -27.12
N ARG A 448 -14.43 3.26 -25.87
CA ARG A 448 -13.21 3.95 -25.44
C ARG A 448 -12.03 2.98 -25.40
N ALA A 449 -10.93 3.36 -26.04
CA ALA A 449 -9.73 2.54 -26.10
C ALA A 449 -9.23 2.17 -24.69
N ASP A 450 -9.27 3.11 -23.74
CA ASP A 450 -8.73 2.90 -22.39
C ASP A 450 -9.48 1.83 -21.58
N LEU A 451 -10.74 1.52 -21.92
CA LEU A 451 -11.50 0.43 -21.27
C LEU A 451 -11.13 -0.96 -21.80
N VAL A 452 -10.54 -1.03 -23.00
CA VAL A 452 -10.24 -2.28 -23.71
C VAL A 452 -8.75 -2.48 -24.01
N CYS A 453 -7.88 -1.64 -23.47
CA CYS A 453 -6.42 -1.82 -23.59
C CYS A 453 -5.67 -1.73 -22.26
N ARG A 454 -6.35 -1.36 -21.15
CA ARG A 454 -5.72 -1.23 -19.83
C ARG A 454 -6.19 -2.36 -18.90
N PRO A 455 -5.32 -3.30 -18.53
CA PRO A 455 -5.61 -4.35 -17.54
C PRO A 455 -5.57 -3.76 -16.13
N GLY A 456 -6.55 -2.91 -15.80
CA GLY A 456 -6.66 -2.20 -14.52
C GLY A 456 -8.05 -2.33 -13.90
N PRO A 457 -8.37 -1.55 -12.85
CA PRO A 457 -9.61 -1.68 -12.09
C PRO A 457 -10.90 -1.52 -12.92
N ARG A 458 -10.81 -0.84 -14.06
CA ARG A 458 -11.93 -0.58 -14.98
C ARG A 458 -12.11 -1.64 -16.07
N ALA A 459 -11.27 -2.69 -16.09
CA ALA A 459 -11.29 -3.77 -17.08
C ALA A 459 -12.70 -4.38 -17.27
N VAL A 460 -13.43 -4.57 -16.17
CA VAL A 460 -14.78 -5.12 -16.19
C VAL A 460 -15.81 -4.23 -16.89
N GLU A 461 -15.61 -2.90 -16.93
CA GLU A 461 -16.48 -1.99 -17.66
C GLU A 461 -16.31 -2.16 -19.17
N GLY A 462 -15.08 -2.44 -19.64
CA GLY A 462 -14.81 -2.78 -21.04
C GLY A 462 -15.48 -4.08 -21.46
N LEU A 463 -15.36 -5.13 -20.64
CA LEU A 463 -16.05 -6.40 -20.87
C LEU A 463 -17.57 -6.21 -20.93
N LYS A 464 -18.14 -5.48 -19.97
CA LYS A 464 -19.58 -5.20 -19.91
C LYS A 464 -20.08 -4.43 -21.13
N ALA A 465 -19.33 -3.41 -21.57
CA ALA A 465 -19.67 -2.62 -22.75
C ALA A 465 -19.67 -3.49 -24.03
N LEU A 466 -18.65 -4.33 -24.21
CA LEU A 466 -18.61 -5.26 -25.35
C LEU A 466 -19.75 -6.28 -25.29
N ALA A 467 -20.02 -6.86 -24.12
CA ALA A 467 -21.13 -7.80 -23.95
C ALA A 467 -22.48 -7.13 -24.29
N LYS A 468 -22.68 -5.86 -23.94
CA LYS A 468 -23.87 -5.09 -24.32
C LYS A 468 -23.97 -4.83 -25.82
N PHE A 469 -22.86 -4.55 -26.49
CA PHE A 469 -22.83 -4.34 -27.95
C PHE A 469 -23.10 -5.63 -28.73
N ILE A 470 -22.59 -6.75 -28.23
CA ILE A 470 -22.68 -8.05 -28.89
C ILE A 470 -24.01 -8.74 -28.56
N HIS A 471 -24.54 -8.54 -27.35
CA HIS A 471 -25.74 -9.20 -26.83
C HIS A 471 -26.72 -8.20 -26.16
N PRO A 472 -27.26 -7.21 -26.91
CA PRO A 472 -28.20 -6.23 -26.36
C PRO A 472 -29.46 -6.89 -25.76
N GLU A 473 -29.85 -8.06 -26.27
CA GLU A 473 -31.00 -8.84 -25.80
C GLU A 473 -30.88 -9.34 -24.34
N ILE A 474 -29.66 -9.41 -23.80
CA ILE A 474 -29.38 -9.89 -22.44
C ILE A 474 -29.00 -8.75 -21.51
N PHE A 475 -28.23 -7.79 -22.04
CA PHE A 475 -27.62 -6.72 -21.26
C PHE A 475 -28.35 -5.38 -21.40
N GLY A 476 -29.45 -5.35 -22.17
CA GLY A 476 -30.30 -4.19 -22.43
C GLY A 476 -29.76 -3.26 -23.51
N ASP A 477 -30.64 -2.37 -23.99
CA ASP A 477 -30.31 -1.37 -25.01
C ASP A 477 -29.31 -0.32 -24.53
N ILE A 478 -28.49 0.18 -25.47
CA ILE A 478 -27.24 0.94 -25.25
C ILE A 478 -27.46 2.29 -24.59
#